data_AF-A0A7S0UGX2-F1
#
_entry.id   AF-A0A7S0UGX2-F1
#
_cell.length_a   1.000
_cell.length_b   1.000
_cell.length_c   1.000
_cell.angle_alpha   90.00
_cell.angle_beta   90.00
_cell.angle_gamma   90.00
#
_symmetry.space_group_name_H-M   'P 1'
#
loop_
_entity.id
_entity.type
_entity.pdbx_description
1 polymer ?
#
loop_
_entity_poly.entity_id
_entity_poly.type
_entity_poly.pdbx_seq_one_letter_code
_entity_poly.pdbx_strand_id
1 'polypeptide(L)'
;FHMKAMMARMRDERGVALFLDFHGHSVKNNIFIYGCDHTYWDNGNGENHPSREDPKPMHSRLFPAQLDAVCPMFSYEDCRFHVKRRKENSGRVVCWREFTNNSYTLESSF
;
A
#
# COMPACT_ATOMS: atom_id res chain seq x y z
N PHE A 1 -16.77 9.49 -4.44
CA PHE A 1 -16.95 10.95 -4.58
C PHE A 1 -16.64 11.69 -3.27
N HIS A 2 -17.37 11.46 -2.18
CA HIS A 2 -17.19 12.22 -0.92
C HIS A 2 -15.83 12.03 -0.21
N MET A 3 -15.35 10.79 -0.07
CA MET A 3 -14.07 10.51 0.59
C MET A 3 -12.88 11.16 -0.14
N LYS A 4 -12.87 11.14 -1.48
CA LYS A 4 -11.84 11.82 -2.28
C LYS A 4 -11.84 13.33 -2.04
N ALA A 5 -13.01 13.96 -1.99
CA ALA A 5 -13.11 15.39 -1.72
C ALA A 5 -12.58 15.74 -0.32
N MET A 6 -12.91 14.92 0.69
CA MET A 6 -12.37 15.06 2.04
C MET A 6 -10.84 14.92 2.07
N MET A 7 -10.30 13.89 1.41
CA MET A 7 -8.85 13.63 1.35
C MET A 7 -8.10 14.73 0.60
N ALA A 8 -8.68 15.27 -0.48
CA ALA A 8 -8.11 16.42 -1.19
C ALA A 8 -8.01 17.65 -0.28
N ARG A 9 -9.10 17.97 0.45
CA ARG A 9 -9.08 19.08 1.42
C ARG A 9 -8.04 18.86 2.52
N MET A 10 -7.96 17.65 3.09
CA MET A 10 -6.97 17.31 4.12
C MET A 10 -5.53 17.45 3.59
N ARG A 11 -5.27 16.98 2.37
CA ARG A 11 -3.97 17.13 1.71
C ARG A 11 -3.58 18.61 1.59
N ASP A 12 -4.51 19.46 1.16
CA ASP A 12 -4.23 20.87 0.90
C ASP A 12 -4.08 21.68 2.20
N GLU A 13 -4.83 21.34 3.25
CA GLU A 13 -4.75 22.05 4.54
C GLU A 13 -3.57 21.60 5.42
N ARG A 14 -3.24 20.29 5.44
CA ARG A 14 -2.31 19.71 6.42
C ARG A 14 -1.42 18.58 5.88
N GLY A 15 -1.65 18.12 4.65
CA GLY A 15 -1.05 16.91 4.11
C GLY A 15 -1.73 15.62 4.61
N VAL A 16 -1.47 14.51 3.93
CA VAL A 16 -1.92 13.17 4.34
C VAL A 16 -0.70 12.29 4.57
N ALA A 17 -0.43 11.96 5.83
CA ALA A 17 0.74 11.17 6.21
C ALA A 17 0.56 9.67 5.94
N LEU A 18 -0.66 9.15 6.07
CA LEU A 18 -0.98 7.72 6.01
C LEU A 18 -2.44 7.51 5.58
N PHE A 19 -2.67 6.53 4.71
CA PHE A 19 -3.97 5.97 4.40
C PHE A 19 -3.99 4.48 4.74
N LEU A 20 -5.00 4.04 5.50
CA LEU A 20 -5.22 2.64 5.88
C LEU A 20 -6.66 2.22 5.57
N ASP A 21 -6.79 1.16 4.79
CA ASP A 21 -8.04 0.47 4.48
C ASP A 21 -8.06 -0.87 5.25
N PHE A 22 -8.90 -1.00 6.28
CA PHE A 22 -8.92 -2.14 7.20
C PHE A 22 -9.86 -3.26 6.72
N HIS A 23 -9.32 -4.47 6.59
CA HIS A 23 -10.03 -5.66 6.11
C HIS A 23 -9.90 -6.81 7.11
N GLY A 24 -10.91 -7.69 7.13
CA GLY A 24 -10.93 -8.90 7.95
C GLY A 24 -10.79 -10.16 7.08
N HIS A 25 -9.94 -11.11 7.46
CA HIS A 25 -9.73 -12.36 6.71
C HIS A 25 -9.86 -13.61 7.61
N SER A 26 -10.50 -14.67 7.13
CA SER A 26 -10.86 -15.85 7.95
C SER A 26 -9.93 -17.06 7.82
N VAL A 27 -8.73 -16.92 7.24
CA VAL A 27 -7.95 -18.09 6.74
C VAL A 27 -6.52 -18.17 7.29
N LYS A 28 -5.87 -17.05 7.63
CA LYS A 28 -4.48 -17.03 8.10
C LYS A 28 -4.34 -16.11 9.30
N ASN A 29 -4.04 -16.67 10.47
CA ASN A 29 -3.78 -15.97 11.73
C ASN A 29 -2.52 -15.10 11.64
N ASN A 30 -2.60 -13.88 11.08
CA ASN A 30 -1.57 -12.84 11.11
C ASN A 30 -2.17 -11.48 10.69
N ILE A 31 -1.54 -10.38 11.14
CA ILE A 31 -1.81 -9.05 10.60
C ILE A 31 -0.75 -8.73 9.55
N PHE A 32 -1.16 -8.33 8.35
CA PHE A 32 -0.22 -7.94 7.28
C PHE A 32 -0.82 -6.87 6.37
N ILE A 33 0.01 -6.28 5.52
CA ILE A 33 -0.38 -5.16 4.67
C ILE A 33 -0.12 -5.42 3.18
N TYR A 34 -1.07 -4.98 2.35
CA TYR A 34 -0.83 -4.69 0.95
C TYR A 34 -0.46 -3.23 0.76
N GLY A 35 0.75 -2.96 0.28
CA GLY A 35 1.20 -1.62 -0.11
C GLY A 35 1.13 -1.39 -1.62
N CYS A 36 1.83 -0.33 -2.05
CA CYS A 36 2.04 0.00 -3.45
C CYS A 36 3.53 0.28 -3.69
N ASP A 37 4.11 -0.31 -4.73
CA ASP A 37 5.39 0.09 -5.27
C ASP A 37 5.31 0.26 -6.80
N HIS A 38 6.30 0.95 -7.37
CA HIS A 38 6.41 1.18 -8.82
C HIS A 38 6.81 -0.07 -9.60
N THR A 39 6.81 -1.27 -8.98
CA THR A 39 6.92 -2.54 -9.72
C THR A 39 5.58 -2.83 -10.41
N TYR A 40 5.19 -1.92 -11.28
CA TYR A 40 4.09 -2.10 -12.18
C TYR A 40 4.61 -2.89 -13.37
N TRP A 41 3.78 -3.80 -13.89
CA TRP A 41 3.96 -4.53 -15.16
C TRP A 41 4.64 -5.91 -15.07
N ASP A 42 3.87 -6.93 -14.68
CA ASP A 42 4.01 -8.23 -15.34
C ASP A 42 2.99 -8.26 -16.48
N ASN A 43 3.47 -8.06 -17.70
CA ASN A 43 2.65 -8.11 -18.91
C ASN A 43 2.43 -9.54 -19.43
N GLY A 44 2.85 -10.56 -18.68
CA GLY A 44 2.87 -11.94 -19.14
C GLY A 44 3.98 -12.24 -20.18
N ASN A 45 4.78 -11.24 -20.54
CA ASN A 45 5.82 -11.34 -21.58
C ASN A 45 7.26 -11.33 -21.04
N GLY A 46 7.46 -11.33 -19.71
CA GLY A 46 8.80 -11.42 -19.11
C GLY A 46 9.69 -10.17 -19.27
N GLU A 47 9.23 -9.12 -19.92
CA GLU A 47 9.96 -7.85 -20.05
C GLU A 47 9.75 -6.97 -18.82
N ASN A 48 10.46 -7.33 -17.74
CA ASN A 48 10.64 -6.50 -16.57
C ASN A 48 11.59 -5.35 -16.91
N HIS A 49 11.09 -4.13 -16.98
CA HIS A 49 11.96 -2.97 -16.80
C HIS A 49 11.30 -2.02 -15.81
N PRO A 50 11.58 -2.13 -14.49
CA PRO A 50 11.51 -0.94 -13.66
C PRO A 50 12.44 0.08 -14.34
N SER A 51 11.96 1.28 -14.63
CA SER A 51 12.88 2.38 -14.90
C SER A 51 13.79 2.45 -13.68
N ARG A 52 15.04 2.08 -13.89
CA ARG A 52 16.11 2.00 -12.88
C ARG A 52 16.43 3.36 -12.25
N GLU A 53 15.68 4.38 -12.62
CA GLU A 53 15.92 5.81 -12.42
C GLU A 53 14.81 6.51 -11.65
N ASP A 54 13.73 5.83 -11.22
CA ASP A 54 12.76 6.45 -10.30
C ASP A 54 13.22 6.20 -8.85
N PRO A 55 13.74 7.22 -8.13
CA PRO A 55 14.34 7.08 -6.81
C PRO A 55 13.27 6.97 -5.71
N LYS A 56 12.15 6.29 -5.99
CA LYS A 56 11.18 5.87 -4.97
C LYS A 56 11.39 4.43 -4.46
N PRO A 57 12.63 3.90 -4.23
CA PRO A 57 12.76 2.64 -3.55
C PRO A 57 12.44 2.82 -2.05
N MET A 58 11.74 1.84 -1.51
CA MET A 58 11.56 1.57 -0.08
C MET A 58 10.65 2.47 0.76
N HIS A 59 10.17 3.64 0.33
CA HIS A 59 9.36 4.47 1.24
C HIS A 59 8.09 3.75 1.72
N SER A 60 7.38 3.05 0.82
CA SER A 60 6.18 2.27 1.19
C SER A 60 6.48 1.06 2.09
N ARG A 61 7.75 0.66 2.23
CA ARG A 61 8.20 -0.46 3.06
C ARG A 61 8.63 -0.04 4.47
N LEU A 62 8.94 1.24 4.68
CA LEU A 62 9.38 1.74 5.98
C LEU A 62 8.30 1.57 7.05
N PHE A 63 7.08 1.99 6.79
CA PHE A 63 5.99 1.90 7.77
C PHE A 63 5.68 0.43 8.15
N PRO A 64 5.51 -0.52 7.21
CA PRO A 64 5.35 -1.93 7.57
C PRO A 64 6.55 -2.52 8.31
N ALA A 65 7.79 -2.14 7.98
CA ALA A 65 8.97 -2.62 8.69
C ALA A 65 9.02 -2.09 10.13
N GLN A 66 8.61 -0.84 10.36
CA GLN A 66 8.46 -0.30 11.71
C GLN A 66 7.35 -1.01 12.48
N LEU A 67 6.24 -1.33 11.81
CA LEU A 67 5.12 -2.03 12.43
C LEU A 67 5.52 -3.44 12.89
N ASP A 68 6.30 -4.16 12.08
CA ASP A 68 6.88 -5.47 12.42
C ASP A 68 7.80 -5.41 13.65
N ALA A 69 8.61 -4.35 13.75
CA ALA A 69 9.50 -4.16 14.88
C ALA A 69 8.78 -3.89 16.22
N VAL A 70 7.53 -3.39 16.18
CA VAL A 70 6.79 -2.99 17.40
C VAL A 70 5.53 -3.81 17.66
N CYS A 71 5.06 -4.61 16.70
CA CYS A 71 3.83 -5.39 16.80
C CYS A 71 4.12 -6.89 16.58
N PRO A 72 4.15 -7.71 17.65
CA PRO A 72 4.43 -9.15 17.53
C PRO A 72 3.45 -9.93 16.66
N MET A 73 2.24 -9.40 16.45
CA MET A 73 1.19 -10.04 15.64
C MET A 73 1.23 -9.61 14.17
N PHE A 74 2.10 -8.66 13.84
CA PHE A 74 2.31 -8.22 12.47
C PHE A 74 3.36 -9.09 11.79
N SER A 75 3.15 -9.39 10.50
CA SER A 75 4.13 -10.11 9.69
C SER A 75 4.52 -9.28 8.47
N TYR A 76 5.72 -8.72 8.49
CA TYR A 76 6.30 -8.06 7.33
C TYR A 76 6.56 -9.02 6.16
N GLU A 77 6.90 -10.27 6.45
CA GLU A 77 7.10 -11.31 5.43
C GLU A 77 5.83 -11.57 4.61
N ASP A 78 4.66 -11.45 5.24
CA ASP A 78 3.36 -11.59 4.59
C ASP A 78 2.94 -10.37 3.78
N CYS A 79 3.62 -9.23 3.94
CA CYS A 79 3.30 -8.02 3.20
C CYS A 79 3.58 -8.18 1.69
N ARG A 80 2.78 -7.50 0.87
CA ARG A 80 2.97 -7.47 -0.60
C ARG A 80 2.80 -6.05 -1.12
N PHE A 81 3.74 -5.61 -1.93
CA PHE A 81 3.79 -4.22 -2.43
C PHE A 81 3.47 -4.10 -3.92
N HIS A 82 3.67 -5.19 -4.66
CA HIS A 82 3.33 -5.29 -6.08
C HIS A 82 1.82 -5.14 -6.32
N VAL A 83 1.46 -4.25 -7.25
CA VAL A 83 0.06 -3.97 -7.61
C VAL A 83 -0.35 -4.79 -8.83
N LYS A 84 -1.26 -5.75 -8.63
CA LYS A 84 -1.88 -6.52 -9.73
C LYS A 84 -2.87 -5.66 -10.51
N ARG A 85 -2.95 -5.82 -11.84
CA ARG A 85 -3.89 -5.09 -12.74
C ARG A 85 -5.33 -5.05 -12.22
N ARG A 86 -5.85 -6.16 -11.69
CA ARG A 86 -7.22 -6.23 -11.14
C ARG A 86 -7.46 -5.37 -9.88
N LYS A 87 -6.39 -4.85 -9.25
CA LYS A 87 -6.44 -4.05 -8.02
C LYS A 87 -6.06 -2.59 -8.25
N GLU A 88 -5.86 -2.15 -9.49
CA GLU A 88 -5.52 -0.77 -9.83
C GLU A 88 -6.54 0.25 -9.33
N ASN A 89 -7.81 -0.15 -9.30
CA ASN A 89 -8.92 0.69 -8.83
C ASN A 89 -9.20 0.52 -7.32
N SER A 90 -8.34 -0.18 -6.58
CA SER A 90 -8.51 -0.33 -5.13
C SER A 90 -8.25 0.98 -4.38
N GLY A 91 -8.85 1.12 -3.19
CA GLY A 91 -8.70 2.31 -2.35
C GLY A 91 -7.24 2.66 -2.08
N ARG A 92 -6.39 1.66 -1.76
CA ARG A 92 -4.96 1.91 -1.53
C ARG A 92 -4.22 2.45 -2.76
N VAL A 93 -4.53 1.98 -3.97
CA VAL A 93 -3.82 2.42 -5.19
C VAL A 93 -4.27 3.83 -5.60
N VAL A 94 -5.56 4.11 -5.47
CA VAL A 94 -6.11 5.44 -5.70
C VAL A 94 -5.51 6.46 -4.73
N CYS A 95 -5.48 6.15 -3.43
CA CYS A 95 -4.91 7.07 -2.44
C CYS A 95 -3.39 7.19 -2.56
N TRP A 96 -2.72 6.12 -3.00
CA TRP A 96 -1.28 6.13 -3.29
C TRP A 96 -0.93 7.12 -4.41
N ARG A 97 -1.73 7.14 -5.48
CA ARG A 97 -1.51 8.00 -6.64
C ARG A 97 -1.87 9.47 -6.39
N GLU A 98 -2.89 9.73 -5.57
CA GLU A 98 -3.51 11.06 -5.49
C GLU A 98 -3.22 11.82 -4.18
N PHE A 99 -2.90 11.12 -3.07
CA PHE A 99 -2.90 11.74 -1.74
C PHE A 99 -1.66 11.46 -0.89
N THR A 100 -1.10 10.24 -0.89
CA THR A 100 0.05 9.91 -0.01
C THR A 100 0.84 8.69 -0.48
N ASN A 101 2.16 8.67 -0.27
CA ASN A 101 2.98 7.49 -0.59
C ASN A 101 2.77 6.32 0.40
N ASN A 102 2.26 6.61 1.59
CA ASN A 102 1.98 5.62 2.65
C ASN A 102 0.51 5.22 2.58
N SER A 103 0.18 4.33 1.65
CA SER A 103 -1.22 3.96 1.38
C SER A 103 -1.36 2.45 1.29
N TYR A 104 -2.17 1.89 2.18
CA TYR A 104 -2.16 0.48 2.49
C TYR A 104 -3.55 -0.11 2.69
N THR A 105 -3.70 -1.38 2.35
CA THR A 105 -4.77 -2.23 2.88
C THR A 105 -4.19 -3.08 3.99
N LEU A 106 -4.73 -3.01 5.19
CA LEU A 106 -4.34 -3.86 6.32
C LEU A 106 -5.34 -5.00 6.45
N GLU A 107 -4.85 -6.23 6.36
CA GLU A 107 -5.62 -7.45 6.56
C GLU A 107 -5.37 -7.94 7.98
N SER A 108 -6.43 -8.13 8.75
CA SER A 108 -6.37 -8.74 10.07
C SER A 108 -7.26 -9.96 10.10
N SER A 109 -6.71 -11.09 10.51
CA SER A 109 -7.47 -12.31 10.77
C SER A 109 -7.83 -12.48 12.23
N PHE A 110 -8.89 -13.24 12.49
CA PHE A 110 -9.28 -13.72 13.81
C PHE A 110 -8.89 -15.18 13.98
#